data_AF-A0A0S8AYP3-F1
#
_entry.id   AF-A0A0S8AYP3-F1
#
_cell.length_a   1.000
_cell.length_b   1.000
_cell.length_c   1.000
_cell.angle_alpha   90.00
_cell.angle_beta   90.00
_cell.angle_gamma   90.00
#
_symmetry.space_group_name_H-M   'P 1'
#
loop_
_entity.id
_entity.type
_entity.pdbx_description
1 polymer ?
#
loop_
_entity_poly.entity_id
_entity_poly.type
_entity_poly.pdbx_seq_one_letter_code
_entity_poly.pdbx_strand_id
1 'polypeptide(L)'
;LMAGVDQFGGNNDAGPVIEAYAMGVREHGEEFMRARFEASAVRLLRNMFRTGLFENPYLDADETAQTVGNPAFMRAGYEAQLKSLVLVKNRNDVLPLARGTAVYVPQRQVPARTDFFGNLTPARTEDPIDVAIAGRYVTVTDDPDAADAALVVITEPGGSGGFRMQQYGPYTATHARATSVAGGDPLETFTNRSYRGKTVTTANASDLQVVLDTRAAMPGKPVIVVLHTSRPTVVAEFEPSVDAFLVSFGVQDQALMDILTGAAEPSGLLPLQMPAHMRTVEEQAEDIPLDMEPHVDAAGNAYDFAFGMNWSGVIDDARTARYGRARSAAERTP
;
A
#
# COMPACT_ATOMS: atom_id res chain seq x y z
N LEU A 1 -27.01 -20.39 -2.20
CA LEU A 1 -28.07 -20.59 -1.18
C LEU A 1 -27.77 -21.76 -0.23
N MET A 2 -27.54 -22.98 -0.75
CA MET A 2 -27.25 -24.16 0.11
C MET A 2 -25.92 -24.06 0.87
N ALA A 3 -24.95 -23.30 0.36
CA ALA A 3 -23.71 -22.95 1.06
C ALA A 3 -23.91 -21.91 2.20
N GLY A 4 -25.14 -21.57 2.58
CA GLY A 4 -25.43 -20.63 3.68
C GLY A 4 -25.39 -19.14 3.31
N VAL A 5 -25.19 -18.79 2.04
CA VAL A 5 -25.25 -17.40 1.54
C VAL A 5 -26.68 -16.86 1.60
N ASP A 6 -26.87 -15.69 2.20
CA ASP A 6 -28.18 -15.06 2.43
C ASP A 6 -28.42 -13.78 1.62
N GLN A 7 -27.38 -13.15 1.07
CA GLN A 7 -27.47 -11.95 0.22
C GLN A 7 -26.63 -12.12 -1.04
N PHE A 8 -27.13 -11.62 -2.16
CA PHE A 8 -26.39 -11.50 -3.42
C PHE A 8 -26.13 -10.01 -3.70
N GLY A 9 -24.90 -9.66 -4.05
CA GLY A 9 -24.50 -8.29 -4.39
C GLY A 9 -23.90 -8.23 -5.80
N GLY A 10 -23.87 -7.03 -6.39
CA GLY A 10 -23.29 -6.79 -7.72
C GLY A 10 -24.25 -6.96 -8.90
N ASN A 11 -25.53 -7.25 -8.62
CA ASN A 11 -26.60 -7.24 -9.62
C ASN A 11 -27.89 -6.68 -8.97
N ASN A 12 -28.64 -5.86 -9.69
CA ASN A 12 -29.92 -5.31 -9.25
C ASN A 12 -31.13 -6.14 -9.72
N ASP A 13 -30.92 -7.16 -10.57
CA ASP A 13 -31.97 -8.02 -11.07
C ASP A 13 -32.27 -9.18 -10.11
N ALA A 14 -33.55 -9.37 -9.78
CA ALA A 14 -34.01 -10.50 -8.97
C ALA A 14 -34.02 -11.85 -9.72
N GLY A 15 -33.92 -11.82 -11.06
CA GLY A 15 -34.04 -12.99 -11.95
C GLY A 15 -33.19 -14.19 -11.51
N PRO A 16 -31.86 -14.04 -11.33
CA PRO A 16 -31.00 -15.14 -10.89
C PRO A 16 -31.42 -15.77 -9.55
N VAL A 17 -31.96 -14.98 -8.62
CA VAL A 17 -32.42 -15.46 -7.31
C VAL A 17 -33.72 -16.26 -7.46
N ILE A 18 -34.63 -15.80 -8.32
CA ILE A 18 -35.89 -16.49 -8.62
C ILE A 18 -35.62 -17.82 -9.36
N GLU A 19 -34.71 -17.81 -10.33
CA GLU A 19 -34.28 -19.02 -11.04
C GLU A 19 -33.63 -20.03 -10.09
N ALA A 20 -32.77 -19.58 -9.18
CA ALA A 20 -32.18 -20.42 -8.16
C ALA A 20 -33.23 -21.03 -7.21
N TYR A 21 -34.29 -20.28 -6.87
CA TYR A 21 -35.42 -20.84 -6.13
C TYR A 21 -36.11 -21.95 -6.92
N ALA A 22 -36.48 -21.71 -8.19
CA ALA A 22 -37.15 -22.68 -9.04
C ALA A 22 -36.31 -23.95 -9.29
N MET A 23 -34.98 -23.81 -9.42
CA MET A 23 -34.05 -24.94 -9.44
C MET A 23 -34.11 -25.75 -8.14
N GLY A 24 -33.96 -25.08 -7.00
CA GLY A 24 -34.02 -25.75 -5.70
C GLY A 24 -35.36 -26.43 -5.43
N VAL A 25 -36.48 -25.86 -5.90
CA VAL A 25 -37.82 -26.47 -5.74
C VAL A 25 -37.89 -27.80 -6.51
N ARG A 26 -37.32 -27.86 -7.71
CA ARG A 26 -37.26 -29.10 -8.50
C ARG A 26 -36.39 -30.18 -7.83
N GLU A 27 -35.37 -29.79 -7.09
CA GLU A 27 -34.40 -30.72 -6.48
C GLU A 27 -34.81 -31.17 -5.06
N HIS A 28 -35.39 -30.27 -4.27
CA HIS A 28 -35.61 -30.48 -2.83
C HIS A 28 -37.06 -30.32 -2.38
N GLY A 29 -37.96 -29.89 -3.28
CA GLY A 29 -39.34 -29.59 -2.98
C GLY A 29 -39.57 -28.15 -2.47
N GLU A 30 -40.82 -27.70 -2.61
CA GLU A 30 -41.19 -26.31 -2.30
C GLU A 30 -41.09 -25.98 -0.82
N GLU A 31 -41.56 -26.85 0.07
CA GLU A 31 -41.54 -26.63 1.52
C GLU A 31 -40.12 -26.38 2.04
N PHE A 32 -39.17 -27.21 1.59
CA PHE A 32 -37.75 -27.06 1.94
C PHE A 32 -37.20 -25.71 1.47
N MET A 33 -37.45 -25.35 0.21
CA MET A 33 -36.92 -24.11 -0.36
C MET A 33 -37.53 -22.87 0.26
N ARG A 34 -38.83 -22.90 0.59
CA ARG A 34 -39.52 -21.83 1.30
C ARG A 34 -38.90 -21.62 2.69
N ALA A 35 -38.74 -22.69 3.47
CA ALA A 35 -38.10 -22.60 4.78
C ALA A 35 -36.66 -22.04 4.70
N ARG A 36 -35.90 -22.44 3.68
CA ARG A 36 -34.54 -21.91 3.44
C ARG A 36 -34.55 -20.42 3.13
N PHE A 37 -35.46 -19.94 2.28
CA PHE A 37 -35.57 -18.53 1.91
C PHE A 37 -36.10 -17.67 3.05
N GLU A 38 -37.09 -18.15 3.80
CA GLU A 38 -37.62 -17.47 4.99
C GLU A 38 -36.52 -17.32 6.05
N ALA A 39 -35.66 -18.32 6.24
CA ALA A 39 -34.49 -18.20 7.10
C ALA A 39 -33.52 -17.10 6.66
N SER A 40 -33.27 -16.94 5.35
CA SER A 40 -32.48 -15.82 4.82
C SER A 40 -33.16 -14.48 5.12
N ALA A 41 -34.47 -14.38 4.85
CA ALA A 41 -35.24 -13.16 5.09
C ALA A 41 -35.16 -12.74 6.55
N VAL A 42 -35.31 -13.67 7.51
CA VAL A 42 -35.16 -13.37 8.95
C VAL A 42 -33.77 -12.82 9.26
N ARG A 43 -32.69 -13.38 8.67
CA ARG A 43 -31.32 -12.91 8.93
C ARG A 43 -31.06 -11.51 8.37
N LEU A 44 -31.54 -11.23 7.15
CA LEU A 44 -31.42 -9.91 6.53
C LEU A 44 -32.24 -8.86 7.28
N LEU A 45 -33.53 -9.13 7.50
CA LEU A 45 -34.45 -8.20 8.15
C LEU A 45 -34.06 -7.92 9.59
N ARG A 46 -33.52 -8.91 10.32
CA ARG A 46 -33.06 -8.72 11.70
C ARG A 46 -32.01 -7.62 11.81
N ASN A 47 -31.08 -7.51 10.87
CA ASN A 47 -30.09 -6.43 10.90
C ASN A 47 -30.75 -5.07 10.68
N MET A 48 -31.75 -4.99 9.79
CA MET A 48 -32.51 -3.76 9.52
C MET A 48 -33.36 -3.31 10.73
N PHE A 49 -34.05 -4.26 11.39
CA PHE A 49 -34.79 -3.97 12.63
C PHE A 49 -33.86 -3.52 13.77
N ARG A 50 -32.70 -4.16 13.94
CA ARG A 50 -31.76 -3.80 15.01
C ARG A 50 -31.19 -2.39 14.86
N THR A 51 -31.02 -1.91 13.63
CA THR A 51 -30.58 -0.53 13.36
C THR A 51 -31.74 0.47 13.31
N GLY A 52 -32.97 0.05 13.63
CA GLY A 52 -34.13 0.93 13.68
C GLY A 52 -34.64 1.40 12.32
N LEU A 53 -34.26 0.74 11.22
CA LEU A 53 -34.63 1.19 9.87
C LEU A 53 -36.13 1.07 9.60
N PHE A 54 -36.85 0.23 10.34
CA PHE A 54 -38.31 0.12 10.24
C PHE A 54 -39.03 1.25 10.98
N GLU A 55 -38.45 1.75 12.07
CA GLU A 55 -38.99 2.86 12.83
C GLU A 55 -38.65 4.20 12.18
N ASN A 56 -37.40 4.38 11.74
CA ASN A 56 -36.97 5.53 10.97
C ASN A 56 -35.80 5.18 10.03
N PRO A 57 -36.04 5.04 8.72
CA PRO A 57 -34.98 4.74 7.76
C PRO A 57 -34.17 5.97 7.32
N TYR A 58 -34.58 7.18 7.74
CA TYR A 58 -34.03 8.42 7.22
C TYR A 58 -32.98 9.02 8.15
N LEU A 59 -31.91 9.52 7.54
CA LEU A 59 -30.85 10.27 8.19
C LEU A 59 -31.29 11.73 8.43
N ASP A 60 -30.82 12.35 9.51
CA ASP A 60 -30.93 13.80 9.70
C ASP A 60 -29.73 14.52 9.06
N ALA A 61 -29.99 15.26 7.99
CA ALA A 61 -28.97 15.98 7.24
C ALA A 61 -28.33 17.12 8.04
N ASP A 62 -29.08 17.79 8.91
CA ASP A 62 -28.60 18.91 9.71
C ASP A 62 -27.68 18.43 10.83
N GLU A 63 -27.97 17.27 11.44
CA GLU A 63 -27.08 16.60 12.40
C GLU A 63 -25.78 16.13 11.70
N THR A 64 -25.92 15.56 10.51
CA THR A 64 -24.78 15.06 9.73
C THR A 64 -23.85 16.20 9.32
N ALA A 65 -24.40 17.33 8.89
CA ALA A 65 -23.62 18.52 8.54
C ALA A 65 -22.78 19.05 9.71
N GLN A 66 -23.22 18.85 10.96
CA GLN A 66 -22.45 19.23 12.15
C GLN A 66 -21.31 18.25 12.45
N THR A 67 -21.42 17.00 12.01
CA THR A 67 -20.48 15.93 12.34
C THR A 67 -19.41 15.71 11.27
N VAL A 68 -19.81 15.70 9.99
CA VAL A 68 -18.92 15.41 8.87
C VAL A 68 -17.89 16.54 8.70
N GLY A 69 -16.61 16.20 8.67
CA GLY A 69 -15.53 17.17 8.49
C GLY A 69 -15.35 18.16 9.65
N ASN A 70 -15.92 17.88 10.82
CA ASN A 70 -15.78 18.78 11.97
C ASN A 70 -14.29 18.93 12.39
N PRO A 71 -13.91 20.07 13.00
CA PRO A 71 -12.51 20.35 13.32
C PRO A 71 -11.82 19.31 14.22
N ALA A 72 -12.55 18.65 15.12
CA ALA A 72 -11.97 17.66 16.02
C ALA A 72 -11.60 16.38 15.25
N PHE A 73 -12.46 15.91 14.35
CA PHE A 73 -12.18 14.74 13.51
C PHE A 73 -11.11 15.02 12.46
N MET A 74 -11.10 16.22 11.87
CA MET A 74 -10.05 16.63 10.95
C MET A 74 -8.68 16.65 11.63
N ARG A 75 -8.60 17.17 12.87
CA ARG A 75 -7.37 17.13 13.67
C ARG A 75 -6.95 15.70 14.01
N ALA A 76 -7.87 14.86 14.47
CA ALA A 76 -7.57 13.46 14.79
C ALA A 76 -7.08 12.67 13.56
N GLY A 77 -7.69 12.88 12.40
CA GLY A 77 -7.26 12.30 11.13
C GLY A 77 -5.88 12.79 10.69
N TYR A 78 -5.59 14.08 10.87
CA TYR A 78 -4.27 14.65 10.59
C TYR A 78 -3.18 14.06 11.51
N GLU A 79 -3.44 13.96 12.81
CA GLU A 79 -2.52 13.32 13.76
C GLU A 79 -2.26 11.85 13.42
N ALA A 80 -3.27 11.13 12.95
CA ALA A 80 -3.11 9.76 12.49
C ALA A 80 -2.19 9.68 11.26
N GLN A 81 -2.33 10.62 10.31
CA GLN A 81 -1.45 10.70 9.14
C GLN A 81 0.01 10.97 9.51
N LEU A 82 0.28 11.93 10.41
CA LEU A 82 1.64 12.19 10.91
C LEU A 82 2.27 10.93 11.53
N LYS A 83 1.49 10.17 12.31
CA LYS A 83 1.92 8.92 12.94
C LYS A 83 2.04 7.73 11.97
N SER A 84 1.61 7.89 10.72
CA SER A 84 1.63 6.84 9.70
C SER A 84 2.85 6.91 8.79
N LEU A 85 3.55 8.06 8.74
CA LEU A 85 4.81 8.20 8.01
C LEU A 85 5.93 7.49 8.77
N VAL A 86 6.67 6.65 8.06
CA VAL A 86 7.76 5.85 8.63
C VAL A 86 9.08 6.29 8.02
N LEU A 87 9.94 6.92 8.82
CA LEU A 87 11.32 7.18 8.45
C LEU A 87 12.12 5.89 8.64
N VAL A 88 12.78 5.40 7.59
CA VAL A 88 13.56 4.15 7.65
C VAL A 88 15.06 4.37 7.42
N LYS A 89 15.44 5.55 6.91
CA LYS A 89 16.82 5.96 6.72
C LYS A 89 16.95 7.47 6.86
N ASN A 90 17.98 7.93 7.56
CA ASN A 90 18.37 9.34 7.62
C ASN A 90 19.89 9.47 7.78
N ARG A 91 20.63 9.37 6.67
CA ARG A 91 22.09 9.42 6.66
C ARG A 91 22.58 10.85 6.86
N ASN A 92 23.59 11.05 7.71
CA ASN A 92 24.19 12.36 8.01
C ASN A 92 23.19 13.41 8.48
N ASP A 93 22.07 13.00 9.09
CA ASP A 93 21.03 13.88 9.62
C ASP A 93 20.54 14.93 8.59
N VAL A 94 20.37 14.51 7.33
CA VAL A 94 19.89 15.39 6.24
C VAL A 94 18.44 15.85 6.43
N LEU A 95 17.66 15.10 7.22
CA LEU A 95 16.36 15.52 7.73
C LEU A 95 16.43 15.83 9.24
N PRO A 96 15.65 16.82 9.72
CA PRO A 96 14.67 17.62 8.97
C PRO A 96 15.32 18.72 8.09
N LEU A 97 14.64 19.07 7.00
CA LEU A 97 15.01 20.18 6.12
C LEU A 97 14.88 21.51 6.85
N ALA A 98 15.85 22.39 6.66
CA ALA A 98 15.77 23.76 7.16
C ALA A 98 14.69 24.54 6.40
N ARG A 99 14.11 25.54 7.06
CA ARG A 99 13.11 26.41 6.44
C ARG A 99 13.73 27.19 5.27
N GLY A 100 13.08 27.15 4.11
CA GLY A 100 13.51 27.89 2.92
C GLY A 100 14.60 27.19 2.09
N THR A 101 15.04 25.98 2.46
CA THR A 101 15.92 25.13 1.64
C THR A 101 15.39 25.05 0.20
N ALA A 102 16.27 25.17 -0.78
CA ALA A 102 15.92 24.95 -2.18
C ALA A 102 15.81 23.44 -2.44
N VAL A 103 14.62 22.98 -2.83
CA VAL A 103 14.34 21.56 -3.01
C VAL A 103 13.98 21.28 -4.46
N TYR A 104 14.78 20.44 -5.11
CA TYR A 104 14.47 19.91 -6.42
C TYR A 104 13.39 18.82 -6.31
N VAL A 105 12.28 18.99 -7.03
CA VAL A 105 11.18 18.01 -7.07
C VAL A 105 10.99 17.54 -8.51
N PRO A 106 11.55 16.39 -8.92
CA PRO A 106 11.38 15.90 -10.28
C PRO A 106 9.94 15.47 -10.53
N GLN A 107 9.47 15.71 -11.76
CA GLN A 107 8.15 15.24 -12.19
C GLN A 107 8.13 13.72 -12.37
N ARG A 108 6.98 13.10 -12.10
CA ARG A 108 6.78 11.65 -12.25
C ARG A 108 6.09 11.33 -13.58
N GLN A 109 6.54 10.26 -14.23
CA GLN A 109 5.89 9.74 -15.42
C GLN A 109 4.88 8.66 -15.01
N VAL A 110 3.60 8.92 -15.27
CA VAL A 110 2.52 7.95 -15.06
C VAL A 110 2.24 7.25 -16.39
N PRO A 111 2.48 5.94 -16.51
CA PRO A 111 2.23 5.19 -17.73
C PRO A 111 0.73 5.11 -18.04
N ALA A 112 0.39 4.87 -19.30
CA ALA A 112 -0.98 4.58 -19.70
C ALA A 112 -1.44 3.28 -19.03
N ARG A 113 -2.70 3.24 -18.57
CA ARG A 113 -3.29 2.05 -17.95
C ARG A 113 -4.76 1.91 -18.28
N THR A 114 -5.23 0.68 -18.32
CA THR A 114 -6.66 0.37 -18.43
C THR A 114 -7.22 0.12 -17.04
N ASP A 115 -8.30 0.81 -16.68
CA ASP A 115 -8.98 0.60 -15.40
C ASP A 115 -9.78 -0.72 -15.38
N PHE A 116 -10.39 -1.04 -14.22
CA PHE A 116 -11.20 -2.24 -14.06
C PHE A 116 -12.41 -2.30 -15.01
N PHE A 117 -12.93 -1.15 -15.44
CA PHE A 117 -14.07 -1.04 -16.36
C PHE A 117 -13.67 -1.03 -17.83
N GLY A 118 -12.37 -1.18 -18.14
CA GLY A 118 -11.87 -1.18 -19.51
C GLY A 118 -11.57 0.21 -20.07
N ASN A 119 -11.69 1.28 -19.28
CA ASN A 119 -11.38 2.63 -19.74
C ASN A 119 -9.87 2.85 -19.77
N LEU A 120 -9.36 3.37 -20.88
CA LEU A 120 -7.96 3.74 -21.01
C LEU A 120 -7.70 5.11 -20.38
N THR A 121 -6.84 5.15 -19.38
CA THR A 121 -6.20 6.38 -18.90
C THR A 121 -4.89 6.59 -19.66
N PRO A 122 -4.71 7.70 -20.39
CA PRO A 122 -3.48 7.96 -21.14
C PRO A 122 -2.29 8.22 -20.20
N ALA A 123 -1.08 8.02 -20.73
CA ALA A 123 0.14 8.39 -20.03
C ALA A 123 0.18 9.91 -19.81
N ARG A 124 0.75 10.33 -18.69
CA ARG A 124 0.94 11.75 -18.37
C ARG A 124 2.16 11.96 -17.50
N THR A 125 2.66 13.18 -17.51
CA THR A 125 3.61 13.68 -16.53
C THR A 125 2.83 14.43 -15.45
N GLU A 126 3.19 14.24 -14.19
CA GLU A 126 2.57 14.95 -13.07
C GLU A 126 3.60 15.36 -12.02
N ASP A 127 3.30 16.44 -11.30
CA ASP A 127 4.02 16.79 -10.09
C ASP A 127 3.64 15.77 -8.99
N PRO A 128 4.61 15.17 -8.30
CA PRO A 128 4.30 14.06 -7.42
C PRO A 128 3.79 14.51 -6.04
N ILE A 129 3.84 15.81 -5.76
CA ILE A 129 3.26 16.49 -4.60
C ILE A 129 2.66 17.83 -5.03
N ASP A 130 1.71 18.36 -4.26
CA ASP A 130 1.16 19.70 -4.48
C ASP A 130 2.22 20.77 -4.22
N VAL A 131 2.67 21.44 -5.28
CA VAL A 131 3.71 22.48 -5.25
C VAL A 131 3.28 23.69 -4.40
N ALA A 132 1.98 24.02 -4.35
CA ALA A 132 1.48 25.12 -3.53
C ALA A 132 1.49 24.79 -2.04
N ILE A 133 1.34 23.51 -1.68
CA ILE A 133 1.54 23.04 -0.30
C ILE A 133 3.04 23.03 0.02
N ALA A 134 3.86 22.38 -0.81
CA ALA A 134 5.31 22.30 -0.60
C ALA A 134 5.99 23.67 -0.50
N GLY A 135 5.57 24.62 -1.34
CA GLY A 135 6.06 26.01 -1.37
C GLY A 135 5.80 26.81 -0.09
N ARG A 136 4.95 26.34 0.83
CA ARG A 136 4.77 26.95 2.16
C ARG A 136 5.92 26.63 3.12
N TYR A 137 6.69 25.60 2.81
CA TYR A 137 7.72 25.02 3.67
C TYR A 137 9.13 25.22 3.11
N VAL A 138 9.29 24.98 1.81
CA VAL A 138 10.58 24.99 1.09
C VAL A 138 10.49 25.79 -0.21
N THR A 139 11.63 26.13 -0.79
CA THR A 139 11.69 26.76 -2.12
C THR A 139 11.75 25.66 -3.17
N VAL A 140 10.63 25.34 -3.83
CA VAL A 140 10.59 24.31 -4.87
C VAL A 140 11.27 24.82 -6.14
N THR A 141 12.15 24.00 -6.73
CA THR A 141 12.85 24.28 -7.98
C THR A 141 12.80 23.07 -8.92
N ASP A 142 12.86 23.33 -10.23
CA ASP A 142 13.03 22.33 -11.30
C ASP A 142 14.50 22.20 -11.75
N ASP A 143 15.39 23.04 -11.22
CA ASP A 143 16.83 23.00 -11.47
C ASP A 143 17.58 22.25 -10.35
N PRO A 144 18.16 21.06 -10.62
CA PRO A 144 18.95 20.31 -9.65
C PRO A 144 20.27 21.01 -9.25
N ASP A 145 20.82 21.89 -10.09
CA ASP A 145 22.06 22.61 -9.79
C ASP A 145 21.80 23.73 -8.76
N ALA A 146 20.64 24.38 -8.84
CA ALA A 146 20.20 25.42 -7.91
C ALA A 146 19.65 24.88 -6.58
N ALA A 147 19.32 23.59 -6.49
CA ALA A 147 18.77 22.98 -5.29
C ALA A 147 19.83 22.61 -4.24
N ASP A 148 19.46 22.69 -2.97
CA ASP A 148 20.26 22.22 -1.83
C ASP A 148 20.03 20.72 -1.57
N ALA A 149 18.82 20.22 -1.84
CA ALA A 149 18.43 18.82 -1.68
C ALA A 149 17.39 18.41 -2.74
N ALA A 150 17.20 17.11 -2.97
CA ALA A 150 16.12 16.59 -3.81
C ALA A 150 15.05 15.91 -2.96
N LEU A 151 13.78 16.09 -3.34
CA LEU A 151 12.64 15.33 -2.83
C LEU A 151 12.02 14.54 -3.98
N VAL A 152 12.32 13.25 -4.03
CA VAL A 152 11.85 12.33 -5.06
C VAL A 152 10.72 11.48 -4.50
N VAL A 153 9.53 11.62 -5.06
CA VAL A 153 8.34 10.92 -4.58
C VAL A 153 7.92 9.86 -5.61
N ILE A 154 7.99 8.60 -5.22
CA ILE A 154 7.76 7.43 -6.06
C ILE A 154 6.59 6.58 -5.55
N THR A 155 6.06 5.72 -6.40
CA THR A 155 5.01 4.76 -6.05
C THR A 155 5.53 3.34 -6.12
N GLU A 156 4.93 2.44 -5.34
CA GLU A 156 5.20 1.00 -5.39
C GLU A 156 5.25 0.43 -6.84
N PRO A 157 6.07 -0.60 -7.12
CA PRO A 157 6.13 -1.21 -8.45
C PRO A 157 4.77 -1.73 -8.91
N GLY A 158 4.24 -1.20 -10.01
CA GLY A 158 2.99 -1.62 -10.64
C GLY A 158 3.12 -2.95 -11.38
N GLY A 159 2.29 -3.92 -11.02
CA GLY A 159 2.18 -5.19 -11.74
C GLY A 159 1.56 -5.04 -13.14
N SER A 160 2.02 -5.85 -14.09
CA SER A 160 1.40 -6.01 -15.41
C SER A 160 0.87 -7.45 -15.58
N GLY A 161 -0.24 -7.62 -16.32
CA GLY A 161 -0.73 -8.95 -16.71
C GLY A 161 -1.16 -9.88 -15.58
N GLY A 162 -1.67 -9.33 -14.47
CA GLY A 162 -2.17 -10.12 -13.32
C GLY A 162 -1.08 -10.57 -12.33
N PHE A 163 0.20 -10.34 -12.63
CA PHE A 163 1.30 -10.57 -11.70
C PHE A 163 1.58 -9.31 -10.89
N ARG A 164 1.51 -9.43 -9.57
CA ARG A 164 1.89 -8.36 -8.65
C ARG A 164 3.41 -8.36 -8.56
N MET A 165 4.05 -7.27 -8.98
CA MET A 165 5.50 -7.14 -8.95
C MET A 165 5.93 -6.32 -7.72
N GLN A 166 6.99 -6.74 -7.02
CA GLN A 166 7.52 -6.05 -5.82
C GLN A 166 8.86 -5.34 -6.09
N GLN A 167 9.40 -5.43 -7.30
CA GLN A 167 10.65 -4.80 -7.73
C GLN A 167 10.42 -3.97 -9.02
N TYR A 168 11.17 -2.89 -9.26
CA TYR A 168 10.98 -2.04 -10.44
C TYR A 168 11.63 -2.62 -11.70
N GLY A 169 12.85 -3.14 -11.58
CA GLY A 169 13.57 -3.72 -12.70
C GLY A 169 12.91 -4.98 -13.27
N PRO A 170 13.28 -5.38 -14.51
CA PRO A 170 12.82 -6.63 -15.09
C PRO A 170 13.23 -7.81 -14.20
N TYR A 171 12.32 -8.76 -14.01
CA TYR A 171 12.60 -9.94 -13.21
C TYR A 171 12.07 -11.21 -13.87
N THR A 172 12.87 -12.28 -13.82
CA THR A 172 12.48 -13.62 -14.25
C THR A 172 12.35 -14.52 -13.04
N ALA A 173 11.17 -15.11 -12.88
CA ALA A 173 10.84 -15.94 -11.73
C ALA A 173 11.55 -17.30 -11.76
N THR A 174 12.62 -17.49 -10.98
CA THR A 174 13.41 -18.73 -11.00
C THR A 174 13.14 -19.65 -9.81
N HIS A 175 12.72 -19.09 -8.68
CA HIS A 175 12.45 -19.80 -7.41
C HIS A 175 10.95 -20.07 -7.20
N ALA A 176 10.07 -19.46 -7.99
CA ALA A 176 8.64 -19.75 -7.97
C ALA A 176 8.35 -21.26 -8.07
N ARG A 177 7.27 -21.69 -7.40
CA ARG A 177 6.84 -23.11 -7.38
C ARG A 177 6.67 -23.66 -8.79
N ALA A 178 7.21 -24.84 -9.07
CA ALA A 178 7.04 -25.50 -10.37
C ALA A 178 5.57 -25.82 -10.69
N THR A 179 4.80 -26.16 -9.66
CA THR A 179 3.35 -26.38 -9.74
C THR A 179 2.64 -25.40 -8.81
N SER A 180 1.68 -24.66 -9.36
CA SER A 180 0.83 -23.76 -8.58
C SER A 180 -0.13 -24.54 -7.67
N VAL A 181 -0.35 -24.03 -6.46
CA VAL A 181 -1.41 -24.51 -5.56
C VAL A 181 -2.79 -24.01 -5.97
N ALA A 182 -2.84 -22.93 -6.75
CA ALA A 182 -4.04 -22.41 -7.39
C ALA A 182 -4.16 -23.00 -8.81
N GLY A 183 -5.20 -23.78 -9.07
CA GLY A 183 -5.46 -24.40 -10.36
C GLY A 183 -6.61 -25.40 -10.31
N GLY A 184 -7.06 -25.87 -11.46
CA GLY A 184 -8.20 -26.80 -11.56
C GLY A 184 -9.56 -26.12 -11.57
N ASP A 185 -9.61 -24.86 -12.01
CA ASP A 185 -10.88 -24.19 -12.32
C ASP A 185 -11.56 -24.93 -13.49
N PRO A 186 -12.84 -25.33 -13.38
CA PRO A 186 -13.56 -26.02 -14.44
C PRO A 186 -13.62 -25.26 -15.78
N LEU A 187 -13.40 -23.94 -15.76
CA LEU A 187 -13.38 -23.09 -16.94
C LEU A 187 -12.00 -23.01 -17.62
N GLU A 188 -10.95 -23.55 -16.99
CA GLU A 188 -9.59 -23.57 -17.54
C GLU A 188 -9.24 -24.92 -18.17
N THR A 189 -8.56 -24.90 -19.31
CA THR A 189 -8.05 -26.12 -19.97
C THR A 189 -6.70 -26.58 -19.42
N PHE A 190 -6.18 -25.90 -18.40
CA PHE A 190 -4.89 -26.19 -17.77
C PHE A 190 -5.04 -26.14 -16.24
N THR A 191 -4.22 -26.91 -15.54
CA THR A 191 -4.29 -27.01 -14.07
C THR A 191 -3.12 -26.34 -13.36
N ASN A 192 -2.04 -26.02 -14.06
CA ASN A 192 -0.86 -25.40 -13.47
C ASN A 192 -0.79 -23.90 -13.81
N ARG A 193 -1.15 -23.05 -12.84
CA ARG A 193 -1.02 -21.58 -12.95
C ARG A 193 0.38 -21.05 -12.56
N SER A 194 1.40 -21.91 -12.52
CA SER A 194 2.76 -21.47 -12.14
C SER A 194 3.24 -20.33 -13.05
N TYR A 195 4.02 -19.43 -12.43
CA TYR A 195 4.70 -18.34 -13.12
C TYR A 195 6.21 -18.54 -13.21
N ARG A 196 6.71 -19.70 -12.79
CA ARG A 196 8.13 -20.04 -12.90
C ARG A 196 8.59 -19.94 -14.36
N GLY A 197 9.73 -19.29 -14.58
CA GLY A 197 10.32 -19.01 -15.88
C GLY A 197 9.71 -17.84 -16.63
N LYS A 198 8.65 -17.20 -16.10
CA LYS A 198 8.08 -16.00 -16.72
C LYS A 198 8.90 -14.77 -16.33
N THR A 199 9.06 -13.87 -17.29
CA THR A 199 9.66 -12.54 -17.09
C THR A 199 8.56 -11.50 -17.00
N VAL A 200 8.65 -10.60 -16.02
CA VAL A 200 7.72 -9.49 -15.82
C VAL A 200 8.51 -8.19 -15.81
N THR A 201 7.89 -7.16 -16.37
CA THR A 201 8.33 -5.77 -16.24
C THR A 201 7.25 -4.95 -15.56
N THR A 202 7.69 -4.02 -14.73
CA THR A 202 6.85 -3.10 -13.96
C THR A 202 6.36 -1.97 -14.84
N ALA A 203 5.11 -1.53 -14.64
CA ALA A 203 4.52 -0.46 -15.43
C ALA A 203 5.20 0.90 -15.21
N ASN A 204 5.59 1.20 -13.96
CA ASN A 204 6.26 2.42 -13.53
C ASN A 204 7.76 2.22 -13.26
N ALA A 205 8.48 1.47 -14.12
CA ALA A 205 9.94 1.37 -14.03
C ALA A 205 10.64 2.75 -14.11
N SER A 206 9.95 3.76 -14.66
CA SER A 206 10.38 5.17 -14.63
C SER A 206 10.57 5.73 -13.23
N ASP A 207 9.86 5.25 -12.22
CA ASP A 207 10.01 5.73 -10.83
C ASP A 207 11.41 5.40 -10.29
N LEU A 208 11.93 4.19 -10.57
CA LEU A 208 13.31 3.82 -10.27
C LEU A 208 14.28 4.75 -11.00
N GLN A 209 14.04 4.99 -12.29
CA GLN A 209 14.93 5.81 -13.11
C GLN A 209 15.01 7.25 -12.58
N VAL A 210 13.90 7.85 -12.15
CA VAL A 210 13.89 9.20 -11.57
C VAL A 210 14.78 9.28 -10.33
N VAL A 211 14.79 8.28 -9.46
CA VAL A 211 15.68 8.26 -8.28
C VAL A 211 17.15 8.21 -8.70
N LEU A 212 17.49 7.30 -9.63
CA LEU A 212 18.87 7.12 -10.09
C LEU A 212 19.39 8.35 -10.86
N ASP A 213 18.56 8.93 -11.72
CA ASP A 213 18.88 10.14 -12.48
C ASP A 213 19.05 11.34 -11.55
N THR A 214 18.20 11.49 -10.54
CA THR A 214 18.33 12.55 -9.54
C THR A 214 19.64 12.44 -8.77
N ARG A 215 20.02 11.23 -8.33
CA ARG A 215 21.31 10.99 -7.67
C ARG A 215 22.50 11.36 -8.58
N ALA A 216 22.40 11.04 -9.87
CA ALA A 216 23.43 11.34 -10.86
C ALA A 216 23.52 12.85 -11.15
N ALA A 217 22.38 13.54 -11.23
CA ALA A 217 22.29 14.98 -11.47
C ALA A 217 22.75 15.82 -10.27
N MET A 218 22.62 15.30 -9.04
CA MET A 218 22.92 16.03 -7.81
C MET A 218 24.04 15.37 -7.00
N PRO A 219 25.28 15.22 -7.53
CA PRO A 219 26.37 14.57 -6.81
C PRO A 219 26.74 15.34 -5.53
N GLY A 220 26.95 14.63 -4.42
CA GLY A 220 27.27 15.21 -3.11
C GLY A 220 26.11 15.89 -2.38
N LYS A 221 24.99 16.21 -3.04
CA LYS A 221 23.80 16.77 -2.40
C LYS A 221 22.87 15.66 -1.86
N PRO A 222 22.05 15.93 -0.82
CA PRO A 222 21.09 14.98 -0.27
C PRO A 222 19.99 14.61 -1.27
N VAL A 223 19.73 13.31 -1.41
CA VAL A 223 18.56 12.77 -2.12
C VAL A 223 17.60 12.14 -1.13
N ILE A 224 16.42 12.74 -0.98
CA ILE A 224 15.36 12.26 -0.10
C ILE A 224 14.32 11.53 -0.95
N VAL A 225 14.01 10.28 -0.62
CA VAL A 225 12.97 9.49 -1.31
C VAL A 225 11.78 9.29 -0.40
N VAL A 226 10.58 9.49 -0.95
CA VAL A 226 9.31 9.10 -0.33
C VAL A 226 8.67 8.02 -1.20
N LEU A 227 8.49 6.82 -0.65
CA LEU A 227 7.78 5.74 -1.32
C LEU A 227 6.33 5.70 -0.85
N HIS A 228 5.40 5.96 -1.75
CA HIS A 228 3.99 5.64 -1.55
C HIS A 228 3.73 4.17 -1.86
N THR A 229 3.41 3.40 -0.82
CA THR A 229 3.16 1.97 -0.95
C THR A 229 2.04 1.50 -0.01
N SER A 230 1.40 0.42 -0.41
CA SER A 230 0.39 -0.34 0.33
C SER A 230 0.85 -1.78 0.61
N ARG A 231 2.07 -2.14 0.17
CA ARG A 231 2.61 -3.51 0.20
C ARG A 231 4.14 -3.54 0.31
N PRO A 232 4.72 -4.70 0.65
CA PRO A 232 6.16 -4.89 0.63
C PRO A 232 6.77 -4.54 -0.73
N THR A 233 7.91 -3.86 -0.72
CA THR A 233 8.66 -3.46 -1.91
C THR A 233 10.13 -3.84 -1.75
N VAL A 234 10.73 -4.42 -2.78
CA VAL A 234 12.17 -4.64 -2.87
C VAL A 234 12.80 -3.29 -3.18
N VAL A 235 13.45 -2.70 -2.17
CA VAL A 235 14.03 -1.34 -2.25
C VAL A 235 15.49 -1.32 -2.68
N ALA A 236 16.13 -2.49 -2.79
CA ALA A 236 17.56 -2.65 -3.04
C ALA A 236 18.05 -1.96 -4.32
N GLU A 237 17.17 -1.74 -5.31
CA GLU A 237 17.53 -1.12 -6.59
C GLU A 237 17.84 0.38 -6.48
N PHE A 238 17.29 1.07 -5.49
CA PHE A 238 17.44 2.51 -5.35
C PHE A 238 17.96 2.94 -3.97
N GLU A 239 17.75 2.15 -2.92
CA GLU A 239 18.13 2.47 -1.54
C GLU A 239 19.58 2.96 -1.39
N PRO A 240 20.60 2.39 -2.08
CA PRO A 240 21.97 2.87 -1.98
C PRO A 240 22.19 4.30 -2.49
N SER A 241 21.30 4.79 -3.36
CA SER A 241 21.33 6.14 -3.93
C SER A 241 20.62 7.18 -3.06
N VAL A 242 20.03 6.78 -1.93
CA VAL A 242 19.18 7.62 -1.09
C VAL A 242 19.88 8.00 0.21
N ASP A 243 19.78 9.28 0.59
CA ASP A 243 20.31 9.82 1.85
C ASP A 243 19.27 9.74 2.97
N ALA A 244 17.99 10.06 2.70
CA ALA A 244 16.89 9.82 3.62
C ALA A 244 15.69 9.17 2.93
N PHE A 245 15.07 8.21 3.60
CA PHE A 245 14.01 7.39 3.02
C PHE A 245 12.79 7.33 3.95
N LEU A 246 11.64 7.79 3.44
CA LEU A 246 10.36 7.68 4.09
C LEU A 246 9.43 6.73 3.34
N VAL A 247 8.67 5.96 4.10
CA VAL A 247 7.56 5.14 3.60
C VAL A 247 6.25 5.82 3.97
N SER A 248 5.41 6.01 2.96
CA SER A 248 4.11 6.68 3.06
C SER A 248 2.99 5.74 2.61
N PHE A 249 1.89 5.74 3.35
CA PHE A 249 0.71 4.92 3.08
C PHE A 249 -0.46 5.76 2.56
N GLY A 250 -0.17 6.81 1.79
CA GLY A 250 -1.18 7.71 1.21
C GLY A 250 -1.66 8.80 2.16
N VAL A 251 -0.72 9.49 2.82
CA VAL A 251 -1.02 10.66 3.67
C VAL A 251 -1.14 11.94 2.83
N GLN A 252 -1.71 13.00 3.41
CA GLN A 252 -1.71 14.32 2.79
C GLN A 252 -0.29 14.89 2.67
N ASP A 253 -0.04 15.65 1.61
CA ASP A 253 1.24 16.33 1.37
C ASP A 253 1.61 17.29 2.52
N GLN A 254 0.61 17.91 3.16
CA GLN A 254 0.87 18.75 4.33
C GLN A 254 1.50 17.96 5.49
N ALA A 255 1.01 16.75 5.76
CA ALA A 255 1.57 15.89 6.81
C ALA A 255 2.99 15.41 6.43
N LEU A 256 3.22 15.12 5.15
CA LEU A 256 4.55 14.80 4.64
C LEU A 256 5.52 15.97 4.84
N MET A 257 5.14 17.18 4.45
CA MET A 257 5.99 18.37 4.57
C MET A 257 6.25 18.77 6.02
N ASP A 258 5.26 18.61 6.92
CA ASP A 258 5.44 18.83 8.36
C ASP A 258 6.52 17.88 8.94
N ILE A 259 6.55 16.61 8.52
CA ILE A 259 7.61 15.68 8.92
C ILE A 259 8.95 16.07 8.26
N LEU A 260 8.97 16.30 6.95
CA LEU A 260 10.21 16.61 6.22
C LEU A 260 10.91 17.88 6.74
N THR A 261 10.16 18.85 7.25
CA THR A 261 10.69 20.12 7.79
C THR A 261 10.78 20.14 9.32
N GLY A 262 10.46 19.03 10.00
CA GLY A 262 10.57 18.90 11.45
C GLY A 262 9.50 19.65 12.25
N ALA A 263 8.42 20.12 11.62
CA ALA A 263 7.24 20.62 12.33
C ALA A 263 6.53 19.51 13.12
N ALA A 264 6.70 18.26 12.69
CA ALA A 264 6.36 17.06 13.44
C ALA A 264 7.53 16.07 13.42
N GLU A 265 7.62 15.22 14.44
CA GLU A 265 8.62 14.15 14.51
C GLU A 265 8.03 12.81 14.01
N PRO A 266 8.74 12.07 13.13
CA PRO A 266 8.29 10.77 12.68
C PRO A 266 8.30 9.78 13.83
N SER A 267 7.21 9.03 13.93
CA SER A 267 7.00 8.05 14.99
C SER A 267 6.38 6.75 14.48
N GLY A 268 6.12 6.66 13.17
CA GLY A 268 5.58 5.48 12.53
C GLY A 268 6.56 4.31 12.58
N LEU A 269 6.02 3.10 12.58
CA LEU A 269 6.77 1.85 12.47
C LEU A 269 6.23 1.05 11.29
N LEU A 270 7.08 0.35 10.57
CA LEU A 270 6.69 -0.46 9.42
C LEU A 270 5.65 -1.53 9.83
N PRO A 271 4.47 -1.58 9.19
CA PRO A 271 3.46 -2.60 9.44
C PRO A 271 3.74 -3.91 8.67
N LEU A 272 4.84 -3.96 7.91
CA LEU A 272 5.23 -5.05 7.02
C LEU A 272 6.75 -5.13 6.90
N GLN A 273 7.30 -6.26 6.46
CA GLN A 273 8.73 -6.37 6.15
C GLN A 273 8.96 -5.90 4.70
N MET A 274 10.05 -5.16 4.46
CA MET A 274 10.51 -4.87 3.10
C MET A 274 11.48 -5.98 2.66
N PRO A 275 11.18 -6.79 1.65
CA PRO A 275 12.01 -7.94 1.27
C PRO A 275 13.38 -7.51 0.75
N ALA A 276 14.41 -8.30 1.06
CA ALA A 276 15.76 -8.08 0.55
C ALA A 276 15.85 -8.19 -0.98
N HIS A 277 15.10 -9.14 -1.56
CA HIS A 277 15.08 -9.41 -3.00
C HIS A 277 13.86 -10.25 -3.41
N MET A 278 13.58 -10.33 -4.71
CA MET A 278 12.46 -11.12 -5.23
C MET A 278 12.52 -12.61 -4.87
N ARG A 279 13.70 -13.19 -4.67
CA ARG A 279 13.80 -14.59 -4.19
C ARG A 279 13.10 -14.78 -2.85
N THR A 280 13.24 -13.83 -1.92
CA THR A 280 12.54 -13.84 -0.62
C THR A 280 11.03 -13.85 -0.81
N VAL A 281 10.54 -13.07 -1.78
CA VAL A 281 9.12 -12.99 -2.11
C VAL A 281 8.60 -14.31 -2.70
N GLU A 282 9.41 -15.00 -3.51
CA GLU A 282 9.03 -16.28 -4.12
C GLU A 282 9.09 -17.46 -3.16
N GLU A 283 10.04 -17.43 -2.22
CA GLU A 283 10.27 -18.50 -1.24
C GLU A 283 9.44 -18.31 0.05
N GLN A 284 8.71 -17.20 0.18
CA GLN A 284 7.85 -16.95 1.34
C GLN A 284 6.78 -18.06 1.49
N ALA A 285 6.54 -18.48 2.73
CA ALA A 285 5.48 -19.38 3.13
C ALA A 285 4.21 -18.58 3.42
N GLU A 286 3.14 -18.88 2.67
CA GLU A 286 1.91 -18.10 2.69
C GLU A 286 1.14 -18.19 4.03
N ASP A 287 1.50 -19.16 4.88
CA ASP A 287 0.91 -19.44 6.19
C ASP A 287 1.81 -19.06 7.38
N ILE A 288 3.05 -18.58 7.14
CA ILE A 288 3.98 -18.20 8.20
C ILE A 288 4.12 -16.68 8.26
N PRO A 289 3.74 -16.03 9.37
CA PRO A 289 3.88 -14.59 9.48
C PRO A 289 5.35 -14.18 9.63
N LEU A 290 5.71 -13.11 8.91
CA LEU A 290 7.00 -12.44 9.02
C LEU A 290 8.20 -13.34 8.66
N ASP A 291 8.06 -14.26 7.71
CA ASP A 291 9.11 -15.19 7.30
C ASP A 291 10.09 -14.61 6.26
N MET A 292 9.83 -13.39 5.76
CA MET A 292 10.71 -12.76 4.80
C MET A 292 12.04 -12.35 5.43
N GLU A 293 13.12 -12.52 4.68
CA GLU A 293 14.39 -11.83 4.88
C GLU A 293 14.22 -10.33 4.58
N PRO A 294 14.32 -9.45 5.58
CA PRO A 294 14.19 -8.02 5.35
C PRO A 294 15.43 -7.43 4.66
N HIS A 295 15.23 -6.37 3.88
CA HIS A 295 16.32 -5.56 3.36
C HIS A 295 17.11 -4.94 4.52
N VAL A 296 18.44 -4.93 4.41
CA VAL A 296 19.34 -4.31 5.38
C VAL A 296 20.14 -3.21 4.68
N ASP A 297 20.05 -1.99 5.19
CA ASP A 297 20.76 -0.84 4.63
C ASP A 297 22.26 -0.83 4.98
N ALA A 298 23.00 0.12 4.42
CA ALA A 298 24.43 0.29 4.68
C ALA A 298 24.77 0.68 6.14
N ALA A 299 23.79 1.15 6.92
CA ALA A 299 23.95 1.45 8.34
C ALA A 299 23.60 0.24 9.24
N GLY A 300 23.19 -0.89 8.66
CA GLY A 300 22.80 -2.10 9.38
C GLY A 300 21.35 -2.09 9.87
N ASN A 301 20.53 -1.14 9.41
CA ASN A 301 19.11 -1.12 9.72
C ASN A 301 18.37 -2.15 8.87
N ALA A 302 17.72 -3.11 9.53
CA ALA A 302 16.81 -4.03 8.86
C ALA A 302 15.42 -3.37 8.73
N TYR A 303 14.90 -3.27 7.51
CA TYR A 303 13.55 -2.76 7.22
C TYR A 303 12.50 -3.84 7.53
N ASP A 304 12.49 -4.28 8.78
CA ASP A 304 11.64 -5.34 9.32
C ASP A 304 10.32 -4.78 9.88
N PHE A 305 9.39 -5.67 10.22
CA PHE A 305 8.18 -5.31 10.94
C PHE A 305 8.51 -4.59 12.26
N ALA A 306 7.74 -3.55 12.56
CA ALA A 306 7.94 -2.66 13.70
C ALA A 306 9.26 -1.86 13.69
N PHE A 307 9.97 -1.78 12.56
CA PHE A 307 11.13 -0.88 12.41
C PHE A 307 10.70 0.54 12.02
N GLY A 308 11.39 1.54 12.56
CA GLY A 308 11.21 2.95 12.21
C GLY A 308 12.20 3.82 12.98
N MET A 309 12.42 5.03 12.48
CA MET A 309 13.34 6.01 13.05
C MET A 309 12.59 7.31 13.41
N ASN A 310 13.12 8.01 14.40
CA ASN A 310 12.78 9.39 14.73
C ASN A 310 14.04 10.29 14.60
N TRP A 311 14.00 11.54 15.07
CA TRP A 311 15.15 12.43 14.97
C TRP A 311 16.32 12.04 15.88
N SER A 312 16.07 11.17 16.87
CA SER A 312 17.10 10.64 17.77
C SER A 312 17.69 9.30 17.29
N GLY A 313 17.23 8.77 16.14
CA GLY A 313 17.70 7.50 15.57
C GLY A 313 16.61 6.42 15.54
N VAL A 314 17.02 5.15 15.68
CA VAL A 314 16.09 4.01 15.68
C VAL A 314 15.17 4.10 16.91
N ILE A 315 13.86 3.98 16.68
CA ILE A 315 12.85 4.02 17.74
C ILE A 315 13.03 2.80 18.64
N ASP A 316 13.19 3.02 19.95
CA ASP A 316 13.22 2.00 20.99
C ASP A 316 12.24 2.38 22.11
N ASP A 317 11.01 1.87 22.03
CA ASP A 317 9.92 2.19 22.94
C ASP A 317 9.04 0.97 23.27
N ALA A 318 7.96 1.17 24.02
CA ALA A 318 7.06 0.08 24.42
C ALA A 318 6.42 -0.67 23.24
N ARG A 319 6.30 -0.05 22.06
CA ARG A 319 5.76 -0.67 20.84
C ARG A 319 6.81 -1.59 20.22
N THR A 320 8.05 -1.13 20.05
CA THR A 320 9.13 -1.98 19.51
C THR A 320 9.48 -3.10 20.47
N ALA A 321 9.39 -2.89 21.79
CA ALA A 321 9.53 -3.96 22.78
C ALA A 321 8.40 -5.00 22.72
N ARG A 322 7.17 -4.58 22.40
CA ARG A 322 6.00 -5.47 22.32
C ARG A 322 5.88 -6.21 20.99
N TYR A 323 6.18 -5.53 19.90
CA TYR A 323 5.91 -5.99 18.53
C TYR A 323 7.17 -6.34 17.75
N GLY A 324 8.32 -5.76 18.11
CA GLY A 324 9.59 -6.06 17.48
C GLY A 324 10.00 -7.50 17.75
N ARG A 325 10.65 -8.13 16.76
CA ARG A 325 11.27 -9.44 16.98
C ARG A 325 12.44 -9.25 17.94
N ALA A 326 12.50 -10.07 19.00
CA ALA A 326 13.71 -10.19 19.80
C ALA A 326 14.89 -10.42 18.84
N ARG A 327 15.94 -9.59 18.97
CA ARG A 327 17.20 -9.70 18.21
C ARG A 327 17.92 -11.00 18.60
N SER A 328 17.40 -12.16 18.19
CA SER A 328 18.08 -13.44 18.33
C SER A 328 17.86 -14.25 17.04
N ALA A 329 18.84 -14.12 16.14
CA ALA A 329 19.01 -15.00 14.99
C ALA A 329 19.43 -16.44 15.39
N ALA A 330 19.50 -16.76 16.68
CA ALA A 330 20.10 -18.00 17.19
C ALA A 330 19.11 -19.16 17.43
N GLU A 331 17.79 -18.94 17.40
CA GLU A 331 16.80 -19.98 17.72
C GLU A 331 16.01 -20.50 16.52
N ARG A 332 16.42 -20.13 15.30
CA ARG A 332 15.70 -20.49 14.07
C ARG A 332 16.58 -21.33 13.14
N THR A 333 16.81 -22.57 13.53
CA THR A 333 17.11 -23.65 12.60
C THR A 333 15.85 -24.53 12.53
N PRO A 334 15.42 -24.99 11.33
CA PRO A 334 14.18 -25.75 11.15
C PRO A 334 14.03 -26.98 12.04
#